data_AF-A0A9R1VHP8-F1
#
_entry.id   AF-A0A9R1VHP8-F1
#
_cell.length_a   1.000
_cell.length_b   1.000
_cell.length_c   1.000
_cell.angle_alpha   90.00
_cell.angle_beta   90.00
_cell.angle_gamma   90.00
#
_symmetry.space_group_name_H-M   'P 1'
#
loop_
_entity.id
_entity.type
_entity.pdbx_description
1 polymer ?
#
loop_
_entity_poly.entity_id
_entity_poly.type
_entity_poly.pdbx_seq_one_letter_code
_entity_poly.pdbx_strand_id
1 'polypeptide(L)'
;MLYLVRENLFIGNINAAAEVLLNGSEGITHILSVLSSASISFFSEWKSSFSVPTKEIRTVYMGDSDSNENSEGDVSDKTALSSKKILYVLENAGKDLNLVRMAVPLRDMESENLLDSLEVCLDFIDESRKKGSVLVHCFAGVSRSAAIITAYLMRTERLSLEDALESLRQSNESVCPNDGFLEQLSMFEDMGFKVDHSTTIYKRFHLKVLGDSYNRGEKIDTTKFAADPGLSKKEVTIGTGTPSQKEVIPIPIPTPTPASAFRCKKCRRVVALEENVVSHVPGEGESSFEWHRRRSDNYFNKYDELECTSIFVEPLRWMKTVEEGALEGKLWCSHCEGRLGYFNWSGIQCSCGSWITPAFQLHRSRVDISTL
;
A
#
# COMPACT_ATOMS: atom_id res chain seq x y z
N MET A 1 -16.51 3.71 24.75
CA MET A 1 -17.33 4.93 24.67
C MET A 1 -17.34 5.38 23.21
N LEU A 2 -18.44 5.97 22.77
CA LEU A 2 -18.70 6.38 21.39
C LEU A 2 -18.64 7.91 21.35
N TYR A 3 -17.88 8.49 20.42
CA TYR A 3 -17.70 9.94 20.30
C TYR A 3 -18.06 10.42 18.89
N LEU A 4 -18.80 11.52 18.79
CA LEU A 4 -19.13 12.17 17.52
C LEU A 4 -17.93 12.98 17.04
N VAL A 5 -17.44 12.69 15.82
CA VAL A 5 -16.30 13.39 15.21
C VAL A 5 -16.79 14.47 14.25
N ARG A 6 -17.70 14.10 13.36
CA ARG A 6 -18.41 14.96 12.40
C ARG A 6 -19.83 14.45 12.24
N GLU A 7 -20.67 15.21 11.55
CA GLU A 7 -22.00 14.73 11.16
C GLU A 7 -21.92 13.33 10.53
N ASN A 8 -22.70 12.39 11.08
CA ASN A 8 -22.77 10.99 10.66
C ASN A 8 -21.45 10.19 10.78
N LEU A 9 -20.44 10.70 11.50
CA LEU A 9 -19.15 10.02 11.70
C LEU A 9 -18.81 9.92 13.19
N PHE A 10 -18.68 8.69 13.67
CA PHE A 10 -18.36 8.39 15.06
C PHE A 10 -17.06 7.58 15.18
N ILE A 11 -16.32 7.82 16.27
CA ILE A 11 -15.19 6.98 16.70
C ILE A 11 -15.56 6.22 17.96
N GLY A 12 -15.10 4.98 18.08
CA GLY A 12 -15.34 4.18 19.28
C GLY A 12 -14.33 3.07 19.52
N ASN A 13 -14.53 2.37 20.63
CA ASN A 13 -13.78 1.18 21.02
C ASN A 13 -14.60 -0.10 20.76
N ILE A 14 -13.99 -1.27 21.00
CA ILE A 14 -14.64 -2.56 20.76
C ILE A 14 -15.93 -2.75 21.57
N ASN A 15 -15.99 -2.19 22.79
CA ASN A 15 -17.21 -2.23 23.60
C ASN A 15 -18.37 -1.47 22.94
N ALA A 16 -18.11 -0.27 22.43
CA ALA A 16 -19.12 0.53 21.75
C ALA A 16 -19.61 -0.18 20.47
N ALA A 17 -18.69 -0.74 19.69
CA ALA A 17 -19.06 -1.51 18.50
C ALA A 17 -19.86 -2.77 18.84
N ALA A 18 -19.49 -3.49 19.90
CA ALA A 18 -20.22 -4.67 20.35
C ALA A 18 -21.64 -4.32 20.79
N GLU A 19 -21.83 -3.19 21.47
CA GLU A 19 -23.15 -2.69 21.87
C GLU A 19 -24.03 -2.38 20.65
N VAL A 20 -23.50 -1.67 19.64
CA VAL A 20 -24.21 -1.38 18.40
C VAL A 20 -24.56 -2.66 17.64
N LEU A 21 -23.63 -3.63 17.57
CA LEU A 21 -23.86 -4.90 16.89
C LEU A 21 -24.93 -5.76 17.58
N LEU A 22 -24.97 -5.77 18.92
CA LEU A 22 -25.92 -6.58 19.69
C LEU A 22 -27.31 -5.94 19.77
N ASN A 23 -27.36 -4.65 20.06
CA ASN A 23 -28.59 -3.95 20.44
C ASN A 23 -29.10 -2.99 19.35
N GLY A 24 -28.31 -2.74 18.31
CA GLY A 24 -28.53 -1.64 17.39
C GLY A 24 -28.16 -0.28 18.03
N SER A 25 -28.34 0.78 17.26
CA SER A 25 -28.22 2.17 17.74
C SER A 25 -29.12 3.05 16.89
N GLU A 26 -29.75 4.04 17.51
CA GLU A 26 -30.49 5.07 16.76
C GLU A 26 -29.49 5.88 15.91
N GLY A 27 -29.44 5.58 14.61
CA GLY A 27 -28.70 6.35 13.60
C GLY A 27 -27.46 5.66 13.02
N ILE A 28 -26.79 4.76 13.75
CA ILE A 28 -25.67 3.99 13.20
C ILE A 28 -26.20 2.89 12.30
N THR A 29 -25.76 2.91 11.05
CA THR A 29 -26.14 1.96 9.99
C THR A 29 -24.93 1.21 9.44
N HIS A 30 -23.73 1.78 9.57
CA HIS A 30 -22.49 1.23 9.06
C HIS A 30 -21.43 1.15 10.16
N ILE A 31 -20.59 0.11 10.12
CA ILE A 31 -19.48 -0.09 11.05
C ILE A 31 -18.21 -0.40 10.27
N LEU A 32 -17.15 0.37 10.51
CA LEU A 32 -15.80 0.07 10.07
C LEU A 32 -14.99 -0.49 11.24
N SER A 33 -14.76 -1.81 11.22
CA SER A 33 -13.97 -2.53 12.22
C SER A 33 -12.52 -2.66 11.77
N VAL A 34 -11.62 -1.97 12.46
CA VAL A 34 -10.16 -2.02 12.21
C VAL A 34 -9.49 -2.81 13.34
N LEU A 35 -9.44 -4.14 13.18
CA LEU A 35 -9.02 -5.11 14.21
C LEU A 35 -7.94 -6.04 13.66
N SER A 36 -7.27 -6.84 14.50
CA SER A 36 -6.21 -7.75 14.00
C SER A 36 -6.76 -8.93 13.18
N SER A 37 -8.08 -9.12 13.16
CA SER A 37 -8.79 -10.13 12.37
C SER A 37 -10.04 -9.50 11.77
N ALA A 38 -10.36 -9.90 10.53
CA ALA A 38 -11.60 -9.48 9.87
C ALA A 38 -12.82 -10.25 10.41
N SER A 39 -12.61 -11.45 10.98
CA SER A 39 -13.68 -12.32 11.44
C SER A 39 -14.50 -11.67 12.56
N ILE A 40 -15.83 -11.74 12.44
CA ILE A 40 -16.73 -11.31 13.51
C ILE A 40 -16.54 -12.14 14.80
N SER A 41 -16.06 -13.39 14.68
CA SER A 41 -15.75 -14.25 15.83
C SER A 41 -14.65 -13.68 16.74
N PHE A 42 -13.87 -12.71 16.26
CA PHE A 42 -12.94 -11.96 17.10
C PHE A 42 -13.62 -11.33 18.32
N PHE A 43 -14.89 -10.91 18.18
CA PHE A 43 -15.66 -10.39 19.30
C PHE A 43 -16.00 -11.49 20.32
N SER A 44 -16.23 -12.73 19.88
CA SER A 44 -16.49 -13.87 20.76
C SER A 44 -15.22 -14.32 21.49
N GLU A 45 -14.05 -14.23 20.85
CA GLU A 45 -12.75 -14.45 21.49
C GLU A 45 -12.46 -13.39 22.56
N TRP A 46 -12.82 -12.14 22.29
CA TRP A 46 -12.70 -11.05 23.25
C TRP A 46 -13.73 -11.12 24.38
N LYS A 47 -14.98 -11.51 24.07
CA LYS A 47 -16.09 -11.64 25.02
C LYS A 47 -16.94 -12.86 24.66
N SER A 48 -16.80 -13.94 25.44
CA SER A 48 -17.42 -15.24 25.16
C SER A 48 -18.95 -15.22 25.01
N SER A 49 -19.65 -14.25 25.60
CA SER A 49 -21.09 -14.08 25.45
C SER A 49 -21.53 -13.33 24.19
N PHE A 50 -20.59 -12.85 23.37
CA PHE A 50 -20.88 -12.15 22.14
C PHE A 50 -21.24 -13.12 21.02
N SER A 51 -22.44 -12.93 20.46
CA SER A 51 -22.91 -13.63 19.26
C SER A 51 -23.86 -12.72 18.52
N VAL A 52 -23.60 -12.50 17.23
CA VAL A 52 -24.48 -11.75 16.32
C VAL A 52 -24.57 -12.49 14.99
N PRO A 53 -25.74 -12.49 14.33
CA PRO A 53 -25.83 -13.07 13.01
C PRO A 53 -25.06 -12.18 12.02
N THR A 54 -24.41 -12.83 11.06
CA THR A 54 -23.69 -12.18 9.96
C THR A 54 -24.02 -12.87 8.64
N LYS A 55 -23.96 -12.10 7.56
CA LYS A 55 -24.06 -12.60 6.19
C LYS A 55 -23.02 -11.89 5.35
N GLU A 56 -21.99 -12.62 4.95
CA GLU A 56 -20.95 -12.11 4.06
C GLU A 56 -21.56 -11.61 2.74
N ILE A 57 -21.10 -10.43 2.31
CA ILE A 57 -21.41 -9.84 1.01
C ILE A 57 -20.25 -10.12 0.06
N ARG A 58 -19.02 -9.79 0.47
CA ARG A 58 -17.80 -10.06 -0.29
C ARG A 58 -16.55 -10.09 0.60
N THR A 59 -15.56 -10.88 0.20
CA THR A 59 -14.20 -10.84 0.73
C THR A 59 -13.24 -10.34 -0.33
N VAL A 60 -12.43 -9.34 -0.01
CA VAL A 60 -11.44 -8.76 -0.93
C VAL A 60 -10.05 -9.09 -0.44
N TYR A 61 -9.20 -9.58 -1.34
CA TYR A 61 -7.82 -9.94 -1.06
C TYR A 61 -6.86 -8.89 -1.62
N MET A 62 -5.71 -8.73 -0.97
CA MET A 62 -4.63 -7.90 -1.49
C MET A 62 -4.19 -8.39 -2.88
N GLY A 63 -4.14 -7.48 -3.86
CA GLY A 63 -3.72 -7.78 -5.22
C GLY A 63 -4.81 -8.23 -6.20
N ASP A 64 -6.05 -8.44 -5.74
CA ASP A 64 -7.19 -8.57 -6.65
C ASP A 64 -7.57 -7.15 -7.13
N SER A 65 -7.35 -6.87 -8.41
CA SER A 65 -7.90 -5.68 -9.06
C SER A 65 -9.35 -5.99 -9.41
N ASP A 66 -10.28 -5.06 -9.09
CA ASP A 66 -11.71 -5.18 -9.37
C ASP A 66 -11.93 -5.59 -10.84
N SER A 67 -12.12 -6.88 -11.04
CA SER A 67 -12.60 -7.47 -12.28
C SER A 67 -13.98 -8.02 -11.95
N ASN A 68 -14.96 -7.41 -12.62
CA ASN A 68 -16.39 -7.65 -12.46
C ASN A 68 -16.75 -9.09 -12.08
N GLU A 69 -17.61 -9.19 -11.07
CA GLU A 69 -18.39 -10.37 -10.74
C GLU A 69 -19.06 -10.93 -12.00
N ASN A 70 -18.62 -12.13 -12.43
CA ASN A 70 -19.45 -13.25 -12.87
C ASN A 70 -18.57 -14.30 -13.54
N SER A 71 -18.20 -15.34 -12.80
CA SER A 71 -17.82 -16.62 -13.39
C SER A 71 -18.11 -17.72 -12.38
N GLU A 72 -19.33 -18.25 -12.47
CA GLU A 72 -19.60 -19.64 -12.10
C GLU A 72 -18.77 -20.50 -13.07
N GLY A 73 -17.78 -21.23 -12.57
CA GLY A 73 -16.89 -21.99 -13.44
C GLY A 73 -15.78 -22.75 -12.74
N ASP A 74 -16.14 -23.97 -12.33
CA ASP A 74 -15.34 -25.19 -12.26
C ASP A 74 -14.32 -25.42 -11.12
N VAL A 75 -14.49 -26.59 -10.51
CA VAL A 75 -13.81 -27.08 -9.30
C VAL A 75 -12.76 -28.10 -9.73
N SER A 76 -11.57 -27.66 -10.12
CA SER A 76 -10.36 -28.50 -9.99
C SER A 76 -9.08 -27.68 -10.17
N ASP A 77 -8.55 -27.12 -9.09
CA ASP A 77 -7.09 -27.03 -8.86
C ASP A 77 -6.82 -26.65 -7.41
N LYS A 78 -6.72 -27.68 -6.56
CA LYS A 78 -6.58 -27.59 -5.10
C LYS A 78 -5.13 -27.71 -4.60
N THR A 79 -4.15 -27.33 -5.42
CA THR A 79 -2.73 -27.50 -5.07
C THR A 79 -1.86 -26.31 -5.49
N ALA A 80 -2.19 -25.13 -4.95
CA ALA A 80 -1.25 -24.07 -4.56
C ALA A 80 -2.04 -22.86 -4.02
N LEU A 81 -2.77 -23.03 -2.92
CA LEU A 81 -3.39 -21.89 -2.23
C LEU A 81 -2.28 -21.12 -1.50
N SER A 82 -1.57 -20.25 -2.22
CA SER A 82 -0.83 -19.15 -1.57
C SER A 82 -1.85 -18.42 -0.70
N SER A 83 -1.59 -18.32 0.60
CA SER A 83 -2.49 -17.68 1.57
C SER A 83 -2.65 -16.20 1.22
N LYS A 84 -3.58 -15.88 0.30
CA LYS A 84 -3.89 -14.50 -0.07
C LYS A 84 -4.27 -13.72 1.19
N LYS A 85 -3.55 -12.64 1.48
CA LYS A 85 -3.85 -11.77 2.62
C LYS A 85 -5.17 -11.05 2.35
N ILE A 86 -6.14 -11.20 3.25
CA ILE A 86 -7.42 -10.47 3.17
C ILE A 86 -7.13 -8.98 3.35
N LEU A 87 -7.67 -8.17 2.44
CA LEU A 87 -7.67 -6.71 2.57
C LEU A 87 -8.85 -6.25 3.42
N TYR A 88 -10.07 -6.73 3.12
CA TYR A 88 -11.23 -6.54 3.97
C TYR A 88 -12.34 -7.57 3.69
N VAL A 89 -13.26 -7.70 4.64
CA VAL A 89 -14.53 -8.42 4.49
C VAL A 89 -15.68 -7.42 4.62
N LEU A 90 -16.66 -7.49 3.73
CA LEU A 90 -17.89 -6.71 3.79
C LEU A 90 -19.04 -7.67 4.10
N GLU A 91 -19.84 -7.37 5.11
CA GLU A 91 -20.94 -8.23 5.56
C GLU A 91 -22.12 -7.41 6.09
N ASN A 92 -23.31 -8.01 6.05
CA ASN A 92 -24.41 -7.55 6.88
C ASN A 92 -24.28 -8.19 8.27
N ALA A 93 -24.52 -7.43 9.33
CA ALA A 93 -24.32 -7.86 10.71
C ALA A 93 -25.42 -7.30 11.63
N GLY A 94 -25.41 -7.80 12.87
CA GLY A 94 -26.32 -7.35 13.93
C GLY A 94 -27.73 -7.92 13.81
N LYS A 95 -28.61 -7.52 14.72
CA LYS A 95 -29.99 -8.03 14.76
C LYS A 95 -30.69 -7.75 13.42
N ASP A 96 -31.33 -8.78 12.87
CA ASP A 96 -32.02 -8.70 11.57
C ASP A 96 -31.12 -8.37 10.35
N LEU A 97 -29.79 -8.44 10.50
CA LEU A 97 -28.80 -8.16 9.45
C LEU A 97 -28.93 -6.73 8.86
N ASN A 98 -29.25 -5.75 9.70
CA ASN A 98 -29.54 -4.38 9.30
C ASN A 98 -28.32 -3.43 9.32
N LEU A 99 -27.16 -3.88 9.82
CA LEU A 99 -25.93 -3.09 9.82
C LEU A 99 -25.00 -3.58 8.70
N VAL A 100 -24.38 -2.65 7.99
CA VAL A 100 -23.29 -2.97 7.05
C VAL A 100 -21.96 -2.84 7.78
N ARG A 101 -21.21 -3.93 7.88
CA ARG A 101 -19.89 -3.95 8.53
C ARG A 101 -18.80 -4.18 7.48
N MET A 102 -17.82 -3.28 7.43
CA MET A 102 -16.54 -3.52 6.77
C MET A 102 -15.48 -3.86 7.82
N ALA A 103 -14.80 -4.99 7.64
CA ALA A 103 -13.82 -5.51 8.57
C ALA A 103 -12.43 -5.55 7.93
N VAL A 104 -11.51 -4.76 8.46
CA VAL A 104 -10.14 -4.61 7.95
C VAL A 104 -9.18 -5.24 8.95
N PRO A 105 -8.45 -6.31 8.57
CA PRO A 105 -7.46 -6.96 9.42
C PRO A 105 -6.17 -6.11 9.47
N LEU A 106 -6.06 -5.27 10.49
CA LEU A 106 -4.92 -4.40 10.76
C LEU A 106 -4.43 -4.56 12.21
N ARG A 107 -3.14 -4.91 12.36
CA ARG A 107 -2.47 -4.99 13.66
C ARG A 107 -2.03 -3.60 14.12
N ASP A 108 -1.98 -3.39 15.43
CA ASP A 108 -1.58 -2.11 16.02
C ASP A 108 -0.07 -2.10 16.29
N MET A 109 0.71 -2.12 15.21
CA MET A 109 2.17 -2.19 15.25
C MET A 109 2.72 -1.15 14.29
N GLU A 110 3.84 -0.52 14.64
CA GLU A 110 4.52 0.47 13.77
C GLU A 110 4.95 -0.13 12.43
N SER A 111 5.19 -1.44 12.38
CA SER A 111 5.56 -2.18 11.17
C SER A 111 4.37 -2.57 10.28
N GLU A 112 3.13 -2.30 10.68
CA GLU A 112 1.96 -2.64 9.87
C GLU A 112 1.73 -1.58 8.78
N ASN A 113 1.43 -2.03 7.56
CA ASN A 113 1.16 -1.14 6.43
C ASN A 113 -0.30 -0.67 6.44
N LEU A 114 -0.51 0.56 6.89
CA LEU A 114 -1.78 1.28 6.88
C LEU A 114 -2.17 1.71 5.46
N LEU A 115 -1.19 2.14 4.64
CA LEU A 115 -1.43 2.70 3.31
C LEU A 115 -2.21 1.75 2.38
N ASP A 116 -1.98 0.44 2.50
CA ASP A 116 -2.68 -0.57 1.71
C ASP A 116 -4.21 -0.55 1.92
N SER A 117 -4.67 -0.11 3.09
CA SER A 117 -6.09 -0.12 3.48
C SER A 117 -6.73 1.26 3.48
N LEU A 118 -5.96 2.34 3.34
CA LEU A 118 -6.48 3.71 3.49
C LEU A 118 -7.60 3.99 2.50
N GLU A 119 -7.35 3.92 1.20
CA GLU A 119 -8.32 4.33 0.18
C GLU A 119 -9.68 3.62 0.34
N VAL A 120 -9.68 2.29 0.51
CA VAL A 120 -10.91 1.51 0.70
C VAL A 120 -11.64 1.88 2.01
N CYS A 121 -10.92 2.21 3.08
CA CYS A 121 -11.53 2.67 4.33
C CYS A 121 -12.16 4.05 4.18
N LEU A 122 -11.45 4.98 3.56
CA LEU A 122 -11.91 6.34 3.40
C LEU A 122 -13.14 6.40 2.48
N ASP A 123 -13.14 5.62 1.39
CA ASP A 123 -14.28 5.51 0.47
C ASP A 123 -15.49 4.87 1.14
N PHE A 124 -15.27 3.85 1.98
CA PHE A 124 -16.33 3.25 2.79
C PHE A 124 -16.96 4.28 3.75
N ILE A 125 -16.15 5.13 4.39
CA ILE A 125 -16.64 6.21 5.27
C ILE A 125 -17.47 7.20 4.45
N ASP A 126 -16.98 7.67 3.31
CA ASP A 126 -17.69 8.61 2.44
C ASP A 126 -19.06 8.08 1.99
N GLU A 127 -19.10 6.84 1.50
CA GLU A 127 -20.35 6.22 1.02
C GLU A 127 -21.32 5.91 2.16
N SER A 128 -20.81 5.51 3.33
CA SER A 128 -21.65 5.23 4.49
C SER A 128 -22.33 6.48 5.03
N ARG A 129 -21.59 7.61 5.10
CA ARG A 129 -22.10 8.90 5.59
C ARG A 129 -23.24 9.48 4.75
N LYS A 130 -23.30 9.12 3.46
CA LYS A 130 -24.40 9.50 2.55
C LYS A 130 -25.69 8.71 2.80
N LYS A 131 -25.60 7.52 3.40
CA LYS A 131 -26.71 6.58 3.61
C LYS A 131 -27.20 6.55 5.06
N GLY A 132 -26.36 6.94 6.01
CA GLY A 132 -26.66 7.02 7.43
C GLY A 132 -25.41 7.37 8.23
N SER A 133 -25.34 6.95 9.51
CA SER A 133 -24.11 7.15 10.30
C SER A 133 -23.17 5.95 10.26
N VAL A 134 -21.87 6.24 10.30
CA VAL A 134 -20.79 5.25 10.37
C VAL A 134 -20.04 5.34 11.71
N LEU A 135 -19.82 4.18 12.32
CA LEU A 135 -18.92 4.01 13.46
C LEU A 135 -17.60 3.40 12.98
N VAL A 136 -16.50 4.14 13.14
CA VAL A 136 -15.14 3.63 12.95
C VAL A 136 -14.55 3.24 14.29
N HIS A 137 -14.15 1.99 14.45
CA HIS A 137 -13.62 1.52 15.72
C HIS A 137 -12.42 0.58 15.54
N CYS A 138 -11.60 0.52 16.58
CA CYS A 138 -10.61 -0.53 16.76
C CYS A 138 -10.82 -1.19 18.13
N PHE A 139 -9.77 -1.76 18.71
CA PHE A 139 -9.87 -2.33 20.05
C PHE A 139 -10.12 -1.25 21.10
N ALA A 140 -9.21 -0.28 21.22
CA ALA A 140 -9.27 0.78 22.24
C ALA A 140 -9.93 2.07 21.77
N GLY A 141 -10.09 2.28 20.46
CA GLY A 141 -10.52 3.57 19.91
C GLY A 141 -9.45 4.66 19.97
N VAL A 142 -8.17 4.26 20.01
CA VAL A 142 -7.01 5.13 20.29
C VAL A 142 -6.07 5.26 19.09
N SER A 143 -5.62 4.13 18.53
CA SER A 143 -4.59 4.13 17.48
C SER A 143 -5.15 3.83 16.08
N ARG A 144 -5.41 2.56 15.73
CA ARG A 144 -5.88 2.17 14.36
C ARG A 144 -7.07 2.95 13.82
N SER A 145 -8.17 3.03 14.58
CA SER A 145 -9.36 3.77 14.15
C SER A 145 -9.12 5.28 14.09
N ALA A 146 -8.27 5.81 14.98
CA ALA A 146 -7.90 7.21 14.94
C ALA A 146 -7.08 7.50 13.68
N ALA A 147 -6.11 6.65 13.32
CA ALA A 147 -5.31 6.82 12.11
C ALA A 147 -6.18 6.87 10.84
N ILE A 148 -7.17 5.98 10.73
CA ILE A 148 -8.13 5.99 9.61
C ILE A 148 -8.95 7.30 9.59
N ILE A 149 -9.47 7.74 10.73
CA ILE A 149 -10.26 8.98 10.78
C ILE A 149 -9.38 10.20 10.53
N THR A 150 -8.15 10.24 11.03
CA THR A 150 -7.19 11.31 10.75
C THR A 150 -6.95 11.40 9.24
N ALA A 151 -6.63 10.29 8.56
CA ALA A 151 -6.51 10.26 7.10
C ALA A 151 -7.79 10.76 6.38
N TYR A 152 -8.96 10.39 6.91
CA TYR A 152 -10.24 10.83 6.37
C TYR A 152 -10.42 12.34 6.45
N LEU A 153 -10.12 12.95 7.60
CA LEU A 153 -10.18 14.40 7.80
C LEU A 153 -9.13 15.11 6.93
N MET A 154 -7.90 14.59 6.85
CA MET A 154 -6.86 15.12 5.96
C MET A 154 -7.34 15.16 4.50
N ARG A 155 -7.93 14.05 4.00
CA ARG A 155 -8.41 13.95 2.61
C ARG A 155 -9.59 14.87 2.32
N THR A 156 -10.58 14.90 3.21
CA THR A 156 -11.86 15.57 2.95
C THR A 156 -11.85 17.06 3.32
N GLU A 157 -11.09 17.44 4.35
CA GLU A 157 -11.00 18.81 4.86
C GLU A 157 -9.69 19.50 4.46
N ARG A 158 -8.79 18.79 3.75
CA ARG A 158 -7.46 19.30 3.32
C ARG A 158 -6.61 19.82 4.49
N LEU A 159 -6.72 19.14 5.62
CA LEU A 159 -5.95 19.44 6.83
C LEU A 159 -4.58 18.74 6.78
N SER A 160 -3.57 19.40 7.35
CA SER A 160 -2.30 18.73 7.65
C SER A 160 -2.49 17.57 8.62
N LEU A 161 -1.52 16.66 8.73
CA LEU A 161 -1.56 15.60 9.75
C LEU A 161 -1.79 16.19 11.15
N GLU A 162 -1.06 17.24 11.49
CA GLU A 162 -1.15 17.87 12.82
C GLU A 162 -2.55 18.46 13.05
N ASP A 163 -3.07 19.24 12.10
CA ASP A 163 -4.39 19.87 12.22
C ASP A 163 -5.53 18.84 12.27
N ALA A 164 -5.43 17.78 11.45
CA ALA A 164 -6.42 16.71 11.41
C ALA A 164 -6.43 15.91 12.72
N LEU A 165 -5.26 15.60 13.27
CA LEU A 165 -5.13 14.87 14.53
C LEU A 165 -5.62 15.72 15.71
N GLU A 166 -5.28 17.00 15.75
CA GLU A 166 -5.76 17.92 16.78
C GLU A 166 -7.27 18.13 16.69
N SER A 167 -7.82 18.23 15.48
CA SER A 167 -9.27 18.29 15.30
C SER A 167 -9.98 17.03 15.80
N LEU A 168 -9.39 15.84 15.61
CA LEU A 168 -9.95 14.59 16.14
C LEU A 168 -9.86 14.54 17.68
N ARG A 169 -8.79 15.09 18.27
CA ARG A 169 -8.62 15.18 19.74
C ARG A 169 -9.67 16.04 20.41
N GLN A 170 -10.22 17.04 19.73
CA GLN A 170 -11.36 17.83 20.23
C GLN A 170 -12.60 16.98 20.48
N SER A 171 -12.78 15.88 19.74
CA SER A 171 -13.88 14.92 19.93
C SER A 171 -13.53 13.81 20.92
N ASN A 172 -12.27 13.39 20.97
CA ASN A 172 -11.78 12.35 21.87
C ASN A 172 -10.28 12.59 22.18
N GLU A 173 -9.99 13.15 23.35
CA GLU A 173 -8.63 13.51 23.78
C GLU A 173 -7.68 12.30 23.86
N SER A 174 -8.21 11.08 23.97
CA SER A 174 -7.40 9.86 24.10
C SER A 174 -6.83 9.35 22.78
N VAL A 175 -7.14 9.95 21.63
CA VAL A 175 -6.62 9.48 20.34
C VAL A 175 -5.11 9.69 20.23
N CYS A 176 -4.42 8.63 19.83
CA CYS A 176 -2.98 8.59 19.67
C CYS A 176 -2.62 7.41 18.74
N PRO A 177 -2.60 7.63 17.41
CA PRO A 177 -1.99 6.69 16.47
C PRO A 177 -0.56 6.33 16.88
N ASN A 178 -0.13 5.09 16.64
CA ASN A 178 1.27 4.72 16.85
C ASN A 178 2.20 5.46 15.85
N ASP A 179 3.48 5.53 16.17
CA ASP A 179 4.47 6.31 15.42
C ASP A 179 4.58 5.88 13.95
N GLY A 180 4.53 4.57 13.67
CA GLY A 180 4.56 4.06 12.30
C GLY A 180 3.31 4.42 11.48
N PHE A 181 2.15 4.60 12.12
CA PHE A 181 0.97 5.16 11.46
C PHE A 181 1.09 6.66 11.25
N LEU A 182 1.68 7.41 12.18
CA LEU A 182 1.94 8.85 12.00
C LEU A 182 2.91 9.09 10.84
N GLU A 183 3.99 8.30 10.73
CA GLU A 183 4.90 8.33 9.58
C GLU A 183 4.14 8.10 8.25
N GLN A 184 3.25 7.11 8.23
CA GLN A 184 2.45 6.80 7.04
C GLN A 184 1.43 7.90 6.71
N LEU A 185 0.83 8.55 7.70
CA LEU A 185 -0.04 9.69 7.47
C LEU A 185 0.74 10.91 6.96
N SER A 186 1.97 11.14 7.44
CA SER A 186 2.85 12.17 6.87
C SER A 186 3.15 11.89 5.40
N MET A 187 3.44 10.64 5.05
CA MET A 187 3.60 10.26 3.63
C MET A 187 2.31 10.46 2.83
N PHE A 188 1.15 10.19 3.43
CA PHE A 188 -0.14 10.43 2.79
C PHE A 188 -0.40 11.92 2.53
N GLU A 189 0.03 12.81 3.43
CA GLU A 189 0.04 14.26 3.22
C GLU A 189 0.97 14.66 2.07
N ASP A 190 2.21 14.16 2.07
CA ASP A 190 3.21 14.43 1.01
C ASP A 190 2.74 13.95 -0.37
N MET A 191 1.94 12.87 -0.42
CA MET A 191 1.31 12.36 -1.64
C MET A 191 0.02 13.12 -2.03
N GLY A 192 -0.31 14.22 -1.36
CA GLY A 192 -1.48 15.05 -1.70
C GLY A 192 -2.81 14.48 -1.23
N PHE A 193 -2.80 13.74 -0.12
CA PHE A 193 -3.96 13.10 0.50
C PHE A 193 -4.61 12.01 -0.37
N LYS A 194 -3.75 11.31 -1.11
CA LYS A 194 -4.09 10.12 -1.89
C LYS A 194 -2.88 9.18 -1.90
N VAL A 195 -3.11 7.88 -1.76
CA VAL A 195 -2.02 6.91 -1.87
C VAL A 195 -1.58 6.81 -3.34
N ASP A 196 -0.45 7.44 -3.66
CA ASP A 196 0.14 7.42 -5.00
C ASP A 196 1.36 6.50 -5.03
N HIS A 197 1.14 5.29 -5.54
CA HIS A 197 2.15 4.25 -5.69
C HIS A 197 3.29 4.61 -6.65
N SER A 198 3.13 5.64 -7.49
CA SER A 198 4.16 6.06 -8.44
C SER A 198 5.26 6.91 -7.80
N THR A 199 4.97 7.52 -6.64
CA THR A 199 5.88 8.42 -5.94
C THR A 199 7.09 7.68 -5.39
N THR A 200 8.24 8.36 -5.36
CA THR A 200 9.45 7.82 -4.75
C THR A 200 9.27 7.54 -3.26
N ILE A 201 8.49 8.37 -2.56
CA ILE A 201 8.18 8.21 -1.14
C ILE A 201 7.51 6.85 -0.91
N TYR A 202 6.44 6.56 -1.66
CA TYR A 202 5.75 5.28 -1.55
C TYR A 202 6.65 4.10 -1.91
N LYS A 203 7.39 4.18 -3.03
CA LYS A 203 8.27 3.07 -3.46
C LYS A 203 9.33 2.75 -2.42
N ARG A 204 9.91 3.75 -1.78
CA ARG A 204 10.91 3.55 -0.71
C ARG A 204 10.29 2.94 0.53
N PHE A 205 9.10 3.40 0.92
CA PHE A 205 8.33 2.77 1.98
C PHE A 205 8.00 1.31 1.66
N HIS A 206 7.54 1.03 0.44
CA HIS A 206 7.24 -0.33 -0.02
C HIS A 206 8.48 -1.23 0.04
N LEU A 207 9.63 -0.74 -0.45
CA LEU A 207 10.91 -1.45 -0.31
C LEU A 207 11.29 -1.71 1.14
N LYS A 208 11.13 -0.73 2.05
CA LYS A 208 11.35 -0.90 3.50
C LYS A 208 10.47 -2.01 4.05
N VAL A 209 9.16 -1.99 3.75
CA VAL A 209 8.19 -3.03 4.17
C VAL A 209 8.59 -4.42 3.65
N LEU A 210 9.02 -4.52 2.40
CA LEU A 210 9.50 -5.78 1.83
C LEU A 210 10.78 -6.27 2.52
N GLY A 211 11.74 -5.37 2.77
CA GLY A 211 12.97 -5.67 3.48
C GLY A 211 12.72 -6.14 4.91
N ASP A 212 11.82 -5.50 5.63
CA ASP A 212 11.46 -5.88 7.01
C ASP A 212 10.75 -7.24 7.07
N SER A 213 9.84 -7.51 6.13
CA SER A 213 9.17 -8.81 6.00
C SER A 213 10.22 -9.91 5.77
N TYR A 214 11.15 -9.67 4.85
CA TYR A 214 12.25 -10.58 4.58
C TYR A 214 13.15 -10.80 5.80
N ASN A 215 13.54 -9.73 6.51
CA ASN A 215 14.40 -9.79 7.70
C ASN A 215 13.77 -10.59 8.86
N ARG A 216 12.43 -10.67 8.92
CA ARG A 216 11.71 -11.52 9.87
C ARG A 216 11.62 -12.98 9.43
N GLY A 217 12.18 -13.34 8.28
CA GLY A 217 12.10 -14.68 7.70
C GLY A 217 10.73 -14.99 7.09
N GLU A 218 9.91 -13.98 6.82
CA GLU A 218 8.63 -14.18 6.14
C GLU A 218 8.89 -14.50 4.66
N LYS A 219 8.14 -15.46 4.12
CA LYS A 219 8.16 -15.70 2.67
C LYS A 219 7.50 -14.50 1.99
N ILE A 220 8.26 -13.78 1.18
CA ILE A 220 7.71 -12.66 0.42
C ILE A 220 6.72 -13.19 -0.61
N ASP A 221 5.52 -12.62 -0.60
CA ASP A 221 4.54 -12.84 -1.65
C ASP A 221 4.98 -12.14 -2.95
N THR A 222 5.19 -12.91 -4.01
CA THR A 222 5.63 -12.40 -5.32
C THR A 222 4.54 -11.58 -6.02
N THR A 223 3.31 -11.56 -5.50
CA THR A 223 2.29 -10.59 -5.90
C THR A 223 2.64 -9.15 -5.54
N LYS A 224 3.53 -8.94 -4.56
CA LYS A 224 4.05 -7.62 -4.19
C LYS A 224 5.16 -7.14 -5.12
N PHE A 225 5.69 -7.99 -5.98
CA PHE A 225 6.68 -7.57 -6.98
C PHE A 225 5.99 -6.91 -8.16
N ALA A 226 6.64 -5.88 -8.71
CA ALA A 226 6.17 -5.22 -9.91
C ALA A 226 6.08 -6.22 -11.08
N ALA A 227 5.08 -6.04 -11.94
CA ALA A 227 4.83 -6.90 -13.07
C ALA A 227 6.05 -6.95 -14.02
N ASP A 228 6.21 -8.05 -14.74
CA ASP A 228 7.29 -8.17 -15.73
C ASP A 228 6.95 -7.35 -16.99
N PRO A 229 7.68 -6.24 -17.26
CA PRO A 229 7.34 -5.34 -18.37
C PRO A 229 7.69 -5.91 -19.74
N GLY A 230 8.44 -7.03 -19.80
CA GLY A 230 8.76 -7.70 -21.06
C GLY A 230 7.76 -8.78 -21.47
N LEU A 231 6.72 -9.04 -20.67
CA LEU A 231 5.57 -9.83 -21.08
C LEU A 231 4.55 -8.86 -21.73
N SER A 232 4.41 -8.91 -23.05
CA SER A 232 3.41 -8.12 -23.77
C SER A 232 2.01 -8.38 -23.19
N LYS A 233 1.23 -7.32 -22.93
CA LYS A 233 -0.23 -7.40 -22.74
C LYS A 233 -0.86 -7.92 -24.04
N LYS A 234 -0.85 -9.23 -24.31
CA LYS A 234 -1.53 -9.80 -25.46
C LYS A 234 -3.03 -9.93 -25.16
N GLU A 235 -3.77 -8.97 -25.70
CA GLU A 235 -5.08 -9.11 -26.35
C GLU A 235 -6.15 -9.98 -25.67
N VAL A 236 -7.03 -9.32 -24.91
CA VAL A 236 -8.46 -9.67 -24.92
C VAL A 236 -9.15 -8.67 -25.86
N THR A 237 -9.12 -8.97 -27.14
CA THR A 237 -9.94 -8.26 -28.14
C THR A 237 -11.35 -8.84 -28.06
N ILE A 238 -12.17 -8.32 -27.13
CA ILE A 238 -13.62 -8.45 -27.24
C ILE A 238 -14.11 -7.22 -27.98
N GLY A 239 -14.44 -7.43 -29.26
CA GLY A 239 -14.92 -6.37 -30.12
C GLY A 239 -16.26 -5.82 -29.65
N THR A 240 -16.39 -4.50 -29.67
CA THR A 240 -17.62 -3.74 -29.91
C THR A 240 -17.15 -2.39 -30.46
N GLY A 241 -17.64 -1.93 -31.61
CA GLY A 241 -18.97 -1.35 -31.73
C GLY A 241 -18.94 0.11 -31.26
N THR A 242 -18.72 1.05 -32.19
CA THR A 242 -19.12 2.47 -32.07
C THR A 242 -20.61 2.62 -31.73
N PRO A 243 -21.16 3.80 -31.33
CA PRO A 243 -20.54 5.11 -31.04
C PRO A 243 -21.09 5.83 -29.77
N SER A 244 -20.51 6.98 -29.38
CA SER A 244 -21.17 8.31 -29.43
C SER A 244 -20.55 9.32 -28.44
N GLN A 245 -20.32 10.52 -28.97
CA GLN A 245 -19.64 11.66 -28.37
C GLN A 245 -20.49 12.36 -27.30
N LYS A 246 -19.85 12.79 -26.21
CA LYS A 246 -20.22 14.01 -25.48
C LYS A 246 -18.96 14.79 -25.13
N GLU A 247 -18.92 16.03 -25.59
CA GLU A 247 -17.85 17.00 -25.38
C GLU A 247 -17.78 17.38 -23.89
N VAL A 248 -16.57 17.27 -23.31
CA VAL A 248 -16.22 17.90 -22.04
C VAL A 248 -14.94 18.70 -22.28
N ILE A 249 -14.98 19.95 -21.83
CA ILE A 249 -13.96 20.99 -22.00
C ILE A 249 -12.61 20.51 -21.45
N PRO A 250 -11.48 20.58 -22.19
CA PRO A 250 -10.20 20.12 -21.68
C PRO A 250 -9.59 21.16 -20.73
N ILE A 251 -9.46 20.77 -19.47
CA ILE A 251 -8.48 21.36 -18.54
C ILE A 251 -7.08 21.00 -19.08
N PRO A 252 -6.04 21.86 -18.99
CA PRO A 252 -4.71 21.52 -19.48
C PRO A 252 -4.15 20.34 -18.66
N ILE A 253 -4.26 19.14 -19.22
CA ILE A 253 -3.56 17.96 -18.74
C ILE A 253 -2.08 18.22 -19.07
N PRO A 254 -1.14 18.15 -18.09
CA PRO A 254 0.27 18.14 -18.43
C PRO A 254 0.49 16.97 -19.38
N THR A 255 0.97 17.24 -20.58
CA THR A 255 1.31 16.21 -21.57
C THR A 255 2.12 15.12 -20.89
N PRO A 256 1.68 13.84 -20.91
CA PRO A 256 2.45 12.76 -20.30
C PRO A 256 3.81 12.74 -21.00
N THR A 257 4.87 12.97 -20.22
CA THR A 257 6.23 12.70 -20.67
C THR A 257 6.28 11.27 -21.20
N PRO A 258 6.89 11.03 -22.38
CA PRO A 258 6.96 9.68 -22.91
C PRO A 258 7.68 8.80 -21.89
N ALA A 259 6.99 7.77 -21.41
CA ALA A 259 7.53 6.90 -20.37
C ALA A 259 8.79 6.20 -20.90
N SER A 260 9.90 6.38 -20.19
CA SER A 260 11.16 5.70 -20.53
C SER A 260 11.05 4.21 -20.22
N ALA A 261 11.60 3.39 -21.10
CA ALA A 261 11.79 1.96 -20.90
C ALA A 261 13.28 1.62 -20.91
N PHE A 262 13.66 0.75 -19.99
CA PHE A 262 15.00 0.19 -19.89
C PHE A 262 15.02 -1.18 -20.55
N ARG A 263 15.89 -1.34 -21.53
CA ARG A 263 16.00 -2.56 -22.34
C ARG A 263 17.33 -3.24 -22.13
N CYS A 264 17.34 -4.57 -22.07
CA CYS A 264 18.58 -5.34 -22.05
C CYS A 264 19.43 -5.03 -23.29
N LYS A 265 20.68 -4.61 -23.11
CA LYS A 265 21.57 -4.24 -24.22
C LYS A 265 21.88 -5.39 -25.20
N LYS A 266 21.80 -6.64 -24.72
CA LYS A 266 22.08 -7.86 -25.51
C LYS A 266 20.91 -8.30 -26.39
N CYS A 267 19.68 -8.24 -25.88
CA CYS A 267 18.50 -8.78 -26.59
C CYS A 267 17.33 -7.80 -26.76
N ARG A 268 17.49 -6.55 -26.29
CA ARG A 268 16.50 -5.45 -26.36
C ARG A 268 15.16 -5.70 -25.67
N ARG A 269 15.00 -6.81 -24.95
CA ARG A 269 13.87 -7.08 -24.07
C ARG A 269 13.73 -5.95 -23.03
N VAL A 270 12.52 -5.45 -22.82
CA VAL A 270 12.22 -4.52 -21.72
C VAL A 270 12.47 -5.22 -20.39
N VAL A 271 13.21 -4.59 -19.48
CA VAL A 271 13.56 -5.14 -18.16
C VAL A 271 13.05 -4.27 -17.02
N ALA A 272 12.79 -3.00 -17.26
CA ALA A 272 12.13 -2.09 -16.32
C ALA A 272 11.50 -0.94 -17.10
N LEU A 273 10.51 -0.28 -16.51
CA LEU A 273 9.93 0.98 -16.96
C LEU A 273 10.33 2.10 -15.99
N GLU A 274 10.20 3.36 -16.41
CA GLU A 274 10.45 4.53 -15.55
C GLU A 274 9.59 4.48 -14.28
N GLU A 275 8.36 3.98 -14.37
CA GLU A 275 7.48 3.77 -13.23
C GLU A 275 8.03 2.77 -12.21
N ASN A 276 8.97 1.89 -12.57
CA ASN A 276 9.61 0.96 -11.63
C ASN A 276 10.85 1.55 -10.97
N VAL A 277 11.33 2.71 -11.40
CA VAL A 277 12.54 3.33 -10.87
C VAL A 277 12.29 3.89 -9.49
N VAL A 278 13.24 3.64 -8.59
CA VAL A 278 13.31 4.21 -7.24
C VAL A 278 14.42 5.25 -7.23
N SER A 279 14.03 6.52 -7.25
CA SER A 279 15.00 7.63 -7.21
C SER A 279 15.58 7.80 -5.80
N HIS A 280 16.78 8.37 -5.75
CA HIS A 280 17.50 8.67 -4.51
C HIS A 280 18.26 9.97 -4.65
N VAL A 281 18.51 10.64 -3.52
CA VAL A 281 19.30 11.86 -3.48
C VAL A 281 20.78 11.47 -3.30
N PRO A 282 21.72 12.04 -4.09
CA PRO A 282 23.16 11.80 -3.91
C PRO A 282 23.64 12.02 -2.46
N GLY A 283 24.52 11.15 -1.96
CA GLY A 283 25.04 11.18 -0.59
C GLY A 283 24.06 10.77 0.53
N GLU A 284 22.79 10.51 0.21
CA GLU A 284 21.77 10.17 1.22
C GLU A 284 22.09 8.87 1.96
N GLY A 285 22.08 8.91 3.29
CA GLY A 285 22.39 7.75 4.15
C GLY A 285 23.88 7.43 4.29
N GLU A 286 24.79 8.24 3.73
CA GLU A 286 26.25 8.07 3.89
C GLU A 286 26.68 8.24 5.37
N SER A 287 26.04 9.16 6.10
CA SER A 287 26.34 9.45 7.52
C SER A 287 26.07 8.28 8.47
N SER A 288 25.15 7.37 8.11
CA SER A 288 24.85 6.16 8.90
C SER A 288 26.00 5.14 8.91
N PHE A 289 27.01 5.29 8.04
CA PHE A 289 28.14 4.37 7.89
C PHE A 289 29.51 5.04 8.03
N GLU A 290 29.57 6.27 8.57
CA GLU A 290 30.79 7.08 8.72
C GLU A 290 31.91 6.45 9.56
N TRP A 291 31.63 5.44 10.39
CA TRP A 291 32.63 4.82 11.27
C TRP A 291 33.78 4.14 10.50
N HIS A 292 33.65 3.93 9.19
CA HIS A 292 34.67 3.32 8.34
C HIS A 292 35.57 4.27 7.54
N ARG A 293 35.41 5.61 7.62
CA ARG A 293 36.35 6.54 6.94
C ARG A 293 36.92 7.61 7.86
N ARG A 294 38.09 7.34 8.42
CA ARG A 294 39.04 8.41 8.79
C ARG A 294 39.78 8.88 7.53
N ARG A 295 39.35 10.00 6.94
CA ARG A 295 40.20 11.10 6.39
C ARG A 295 39.41 12.06 5.47
N SER A 296 39.38 13.32 5.91
CA SER A 296 39.54 14.60 5.19
C SER A 296 38.62 15.04 4.03
N ASP A 297 38.10 16.25 4.26
CA ASP A 297 37.84 17.39 3.35
C ASP A 297 36.56 17.44 2.50
N ASN A 298 35.62 18.27 2.96
CA ASN A 298 34.58 19.02 2.21
C ASN A 298 34.07 18.39 0.89
N TYR A 299 33.30 17.31 1.00
CA TYR A 299 32.73 16.55 -0.13
C TYR A 299 31.31 16.97 -0.57
N PHE A 300 30.68 17.95 0.08
CA PHE A 300 29.28 18.30 -0.17
C PHE A 300 28.97 18.76 -1.61
N ASN A 301 29.97 19.22 -2.38
CA ASN A 301 29.78 19.72 -3.75
C ASN A 301 30.13 18.74 -4.88
N LYS A 302 30.60 17.51 -4.60
CA LYS A 302 31.06 16.58 -5.68
C LYS A 302 29.95 15.68 -6.23
N TYR A 303 28.85 15.52 -5.49
CA TYR A 303 27.83 14.51 -5.78
C TYR A 303 26.66 15.02 -6.63
N ASP A 304 26.44 16.33 -6.69
CA ASP A 304 25.37 16.95 -7.50
C ASP A 304 25.62 16.86 -9.02
N GLU A 305 26.86 16.62 -9.46
CA GLU A 305 27.22 16.54 -10.89
C GLU A 305 27.45 15.10 -11.40
N LEU A 306 27.41 14.09 -10.53
CA LEU A 306 27.72 12.70 -10.93
C LEU A 306 26.45 11.93 -11.29
N GLU A 307 26.24 11.70 -12.58
CA GLU A 307 25.28 10.68 -13.04
C GLU A 307 25.63 9.33 -12.41
N CYS A 308 24.67 8.73 -11.72
CA CYS A 308 24.86 7.44 -11.08
C CYS A 308 25.28 6.37 -12.12
N THR A 309 26.09 5.39 -11.74
CA THR A 309 26.46 4.30 -12.67
C THR A 309 25.35 3.26 -12.85
N SER A 310 24.34 3.30 -11.97
CA SER A 310 23.28 2.31 -11.93
C SER A 310 21.91 2.93 -11.63
N ILE A 311 20.87 2.21 -12.03
CA ILE A 311 19.47 2.53 -11.81
C ILE A 311 18.95 1.55 -10.77
N PHE A 312 18.23 2.05 -9.76
CA PHE A 312 17.58 1.23 -8.76
C PHE A 312 16.10 1.10 -9.10
N VAL A 313 15.56 -0.10 -8.94
CA VAL A 313 14.17 -0.41 -9.28
C VAL A 313 13.50 -1.16 -8.13
N GLU A 314 12.17 -1.18 -8.13
CA GLU A 314 11.42 -2.16 -7.34
C GLU A 314 11.71 -3.59 -7.83
N PRO A 315 11.60 -4.61 -6.96
CA PRO A 315 11.73 -5.99 -7.39
C PRO A 315 10.66 -6.33 -8.43
N LEU A 316 11.10 -6.91 -9.55
CA LEU A 316 10.24 -7.25 -10.68
C LEU A 316 10.10 -8.77 -10.78
N ARG A 317 8.91 -9.25 -11.20
CA ARG A 317 8.60 -10.68 -11.30
C ARG A 317 9.54 -11.51 -12.18
N TRP A 318 10.31 -10.91 -13.08
CA TRP A 318 11.31 -11.65 -13.88
C TRP A 318 12.62 -11.93 -13.12
N MET A 319 12.84 -11.30 -11.95
CA MET A 319 14.04 -11.46 -11.13
C MET A 319 14.01 -12.79 -10.36
N LYS A 320 14.15 -13.91 -11.07
CA LYS A 320 14.00 -15.28 -10.52
C LYS A 320 14.81 -15.54 -9.25
N THR A 321 16.05 -15.06 -9.19
CA THR A 321 16.92 -15.25 -8.01
C THR A 321 16.39 -14.55 -6.76
N VAL A 322 15.64 -13.45 -6.93
CA VAL A 322 14.96 -12.74 -5.84
C VAL A 322 13.71 -13.53 -5.42
N GLU A 323 12.94 -14.01 -6.40
CA GLU A 323 11.75 -14.86 -6.19
C GLU A 323 12.08 -16.19 -5.47
N GLU A 324 13.24 -16.78 -5.78
CA GLU A 324 13.78 -17.98 -5.12
C GLU A 324 14.24 -17.73 -3.68
N GLY A 325 14.24 -16.48 -3.21
CA GLY A 325 14.50 -16.11 -1.82
C GLY A 325 15.96 -15.87 -1.47
N ALA A 326 16.85 -15.68 -2.45
CA ALA A 326 18.26 -15.42 -2.17
C ALA A 326 18.47 -14.04 -1.50
N LEU A 327 19.47 -13.96 -0.61
CA LEU A 327 19.83 -12.77 0.18
C LEU A 327 20.48 -11.66 -0.65
N GLU A 328 21.30 -12.09 -1.60
CA GLU A 328 21.98 -11.23 -2.54
C GLU A 328 22.35 -12.05 -3.77
N GLY A 329 22.60 -11.37 -4.88
CA GLY A 329 23.00 -12.07 -6.08
C GLY A 329 22.97 -11.23 -7.33
N LYS A 330 23.36 -11.87 -8.43
CA LYS A 330 23.35 -11.27 -9.76
C LYS A 330 21.94 -11.29 -10.33
N LEU A 331 21.57 -10.20 -11.03
CA LEU A 331 20.34 -10.13 -11.81
C LEU A 331 20.63 -10.51 -13.27
N TRP A 332 19.86 -11.46 -13.79
CA TRP A 332 20.03 -12.04 -15.13
C TRP A 332 18.82 -11.75 -16.00
N CYS A 333 19.05 -11.37 -17.26
CA CYS A 333 17.96 -11.20 -18.22
C CYS A 333 17.25 -12.54 -18.48
N SER A 334 15.94 -12.58 -18.29
CA SER A 334 15.12 -13.80 -18.45
C SER A 334 15.09 -14.37 -19.88
N HIS A 335 15.47 -13.59 -20.89
CA HIS A 335 15.47 -14.02 -22.30
C HIS A 335 16.85 -14.45 -22.82
N CYS A 336 17.93 -13.76 -22.46
CA CYS A 336 19.26 -13.98 -23.05
C CYS A 336 20.36 -14.34 -22.04
N GLU A 337 19.98 -14.47 -20.77
CA GLU A 337 20.83 -14.79 -19.62
C GLU A 337 22.03 -13.83 -19.44
N GLY A 338 21.99 -12.67 -20.11
CA GLY A 338 22.97 -11.61 -19.92
C GLY A 338 22.86 -11.03 -18.52
N ARG A 339 23.99 -10.84 -17.83
CA ARG A 339 24.02 -10.15 -16.54
C ARG A 339 23.59 -8.69 -16.71
N LEU A 340 22.56 -8.28 -15.98
CA LEU A 340 22.02 -6.93 -15.98
C LEU A 340 22.47 -6.10 -14.78
N GLY A 341 22.70 -6.77 -13.65
CA GLY A 341 22.81 -6.07 -12.38
C GLY A 341 23.18 -6.94 -11.19
N TYR A 342 22.84 -6.43 -10.01
CA TYR A 342 23.03 -7.06 -8.71
C TYR A 342 21.91 -6.64 -7.76
N PHE A 343 21.59 -7.46 -6.77
CA PHE A 343 20.68 -7.10 -5.70
C PHE A 343 21.22 -7.54 -4.35
N ASN A 344 20.83 -6.83 -3.29
CA ASN A 344 21.15 -7.18 -1.92
C ASN A 344 20.05 -6.63 -1.00
N TRP A 345 19.46 -7.52 -0.19
CA TRP A 345 18.38 -7.15 0.74
C TRP A 345 18.87 -6.25 1.90
N SER A 346 20.15 -6.34 2.28
CA SER A 346 20.80 -5.46 3.26
C SER A 346 21.19 -4.10 2.68
N GLY A 347 21.18 -3.97 1.35
CA GLY A 347 21.43 -2.73 0.64
C GLY A 347 22.78 -2.63 -0.07
N ILE A 348 22.94 -1.57 -0.85
CA ILE A 348 24.09 -1.30 -1.70
C ILE A 348 24.39 0.20 -1.68
N GLN A 349 25.68 0.57 -1.59
CA GLN A 349 26.11 1.95 -1.80
C GLN A 349 26.15 2.28 -3.29
N CYS A 350 25.42 3.32 -3.70
CA CYS A 350 25.47 3.89 -5.04
C CYS A 350 26.81 4.62 -5.28
N SER A 351 27.21 4.78 -6.55
CA SER A 351 28.41 5.54 -6.92
C SER A 351 28.34 7.03 -6.54
N CYS A 352 27.14 7.56 -6.29
CA CYS A 352 26.93 8.92 -5.77
C CYS A 352 26.98 9.00 -4.24
N GLY A 353 27.37 7.93 -3.54
CA GLY A 353 27.48 7.88 -2.07
C GLY A 353 26.23 7.37 -1.36
N SER A 354 25.05 7.43 -1.99
CA SER A 354 23.79 7.09 -1.33
C SER A 354 23.66 5.62 -0.97
N TRP A 355 23.10 5.33 0.21
CA TRP A 355 22.82 3.97 0.65
C TRP A 355 21.37 3.59 0.35
N ILE A 356 21.17 2.53 -0.44
CA ILE A 356 19.85 2.04 -0.84
C ILE A 356 19.58 0.70 -0.17
N THR A 357 18.47 0.54 0.56
CA THR A 357 18.09 -0.71 1.23
C THR A 357 16.58 -0.94 1.19
N PRO A 358 16.12 -2.14 0.82
CA PRO A 358 16.83 -3.13 -0.01
C PRO A 358 17.17 -2.56 -1.38
N ALA A 359 18.18 -3.11 -2.06
CA ALA A 359 18.66 -2.59 -3.33
C ALA A 359 18.54 -3.61 -4.47
N PHE A 360 17.85 -3.22 -5.55
CA PHE A 360 17.80 -3.96 -6.81
C PHE A 360 18.37 -3.09 -7.93
N GLN A 361 19.63 -3.33 -8.28
CA GLN A 361 20.44 -2.45 -9.09
C GLN A 361 20.60 -2.99 -10.52
N LEU A 362 20.22 -2.21 -11.52
CA LEU A 362 20.54 -2.42 -12.93
C LEU A 362 21.70 -1.51 -13.35
N HIS A 363 22.76 -2.08 -13.91
CA HIS A 363 23.91 -1.28 -14.35
C HIS A 363 23.59 -0.58 -15.68
N ARG A 364 23.82 0.75 -15.75
CA ARG A 364 23.63 1.53 -16.98
C ARG A 364 24.44 0.99 -18.17
N SER A 365 25.60 0.37 -17.91
CA SER A 365 26.42 -0.26 -18.96
C SER A 365 25.77 -1.51 -19.60
N ARG A 366 24.73 -2.07 -19.00
CA ARG A 366 24.05 -3.31 -19.42
C ARG A 366 22.64 -3.10 -19.95
N VAL A 367 22.11 -1.88 -19.86
CA VAL A 367 20.77 -1.51 -20.33
C VAL A 367 20.84 -0.30 -21.26
N ASP A 368 19.92 -0.22 -22.22
CA ASP A 368 19.71 0.96 -23.05
C ASP A 368 18.37 1.62 -22.65
N ILE A 369 18.30 2.95 -22.78
CA ILE A 369 17.10 3.73 -22.52
C ILE A 369 16.41 4.02 -23.85
N SER A 370 15.11 3.79 -23.93
CA SER A 370 14.27 4.12 -25.08
C SER A 370 12.96 4.73 -24.60
N THR A 371 12.38 5.67 -25.34
CA THR A 371 10.98 6.04 -25.16
C THR A 371 10.08 4.88 -25.55
N LEU A 372 9.00 4.65 -24.80
CA LEU A 372 7.96 3.68 -25.15
C LEU A 372 7.19 4.07 -26.42
#